data_AF-A0A2J0LKM3-F1
#
_entry.id   AF-A0A2J0LKM3-F1
#
_cell.length_a   1.000
_cell.length_b   1.000
_cell.length_c   1.000
_cell.angle_alpha   90.00
_cell.angle_beta   90.00
_cell.angle_gamma   90.00
#
_symmetry.space_group_name_H-M   'P 1'
#
loop_
_entity.id
_entity.type
_entity.pdbx_description
1 polymer ?
#
loop_
_entity_poly.entity_id
_entity_poly.type
_entity_poly.pdbx_seq_one_letter_code
_entity_poly.pdbx_strand_id
1 'polypeptide(L)'
;KPKTYLAIRKARRFQYSAIELIKELGEESKKLSIKANLSDNPETLAEKMRIQFGVKEFPSSVYFTKEAALDEWIKTLENNGILVFQISITMNKKIRGFSLIDEDIPVVVLRRSDETSAKIFTLFHELAHLLLREGGICDLEESDISHEKFCNHF
;
A
#
# COMPACT_ATOMS: atom_id res chain seq x y z
N LYS A 1 -18.28 11.37 -13.26
CA LYS A 1 -17.10 10.59 -12.80
C LYS A 1 -17.56 9.31 -12.05
N PRO A 2 -17.90 8.16 -12.67
CA PRO A 2 -18.49 7.01 -11.94
C PRO A 2 -17.55 5.83 -11.63
N LYS A 3 -16.56 5.54 -12.48
CA LYS A 3 -15.79 4.27 -12.42
C LYS A 3 -14.57 4.27 -11.49
N THR A 4 -13.93 5.42 -11.22
CA THR A 4 -12.87 5.51 -10.19
C THR A 4 -13.45 5.31 -8.79
N TYR A 5 -14.62 5.89 -8.52
CA TYR A 5 -15.38 5.61 -7.30
C TYR A 5 -15.75 4.13 -7.16
N LEU A 6 -15.91 3.40 -8.27
CA LEU A 6 -16.19 1.96 -8.21
C LEU A 6 -15.01 1.16 -7.64
N ALA A 7 -13.77 1.49 -8.02
CA ALA A 7 -12.58 0.85 -7.48
C ALA A 7 -12.44 1.13 -5.98
N ILE A 8 -12.63 2.39 -5.56
CA ILE A 8 -12.62 2.79 -4.15
C ILE A 8 -13.73 2.08 -3.37
N ARG A 9 -14.97 2.09 -3.87
CA ARG A 9 -16.11 1.40 -3.23
C ARG A 9 -15.85 -0.08 -3.08
N LYS A 10 -15.23 -0.72 -4.09
CA LYS A 10 -14.86 -2.13 -4.04
C LYS A 10 -13.80 -2.39 -2.97
N ALA A 11 -12.75 -1.57 -2.92
CA ALA A 11 -11.69 -1.69 -1.92
C ALA A 11 -12.22 -1.46 -0.50
N ARG A 12 -13.03 -0.40 -0.27
CA ARG A 12 -13.70 -0.14 1.01
C ARG A 12 -14.61 -1.29 1.43
N ARG A 13 -15.38 -1.86 0.50
CA ARG A 13 -16.24 -3.01 0.82
C ARG A 13 -15.43 -4.21 1.30
N PHE A 14 -14.32 -4.54 0.63
CA PHE A 14 -13.46 -5.63 1.08
C PHE A 14 -12.79 -5.34 2.41
N GLN A 15 -12.34 -4.10 2.63
CA GLN A 15 -11.80 -3.65 3.91
C GLN A 15 -12.81 -3.87 5.04
N TYR A 16 -14.06 -3.43 4.87
CA TYR A 16 -15.12 -3.65 5.87
C TYR A 16 -15.37 -5.13 6.14
N SER A 17 -15.46 -5.96 5.09
CA SER A 17 -15.65 -7.41 5.26
C SER A 17 -14.47 -8.07 5.99
N ALA A 18 -13.23 -7.61 5.76
CA ALA A 18 -12.07 -8.11 6.47
C ALA A 18 -12.10 -7.70 7.95
N ILE A 19 -12.47 -6.45 8.26
CA ILE A 19 -12.62 -5.97 9.64
C ILE A 19 -13.70 -6.78 10.38
N GLU A 20 -14.84 -7.02 9.74
CA GLU A 20 -15.94 -7.81 10.29
C GLU A 20 -15.48 -9.24 10.60
N LEU A 21 -14.78 -9.89 9.66
CA LEU A 21 -14.26 -11.24 9.84
C LEU A 21 -13.25 -11.34 11.01
N ILE A 22 -12.32 -10.39 11.13
CA ILE A 22 -11.37 -10.34 12.25
C ILE A 22 -12.11 -10.27 13.59
N LYS A 23 -13.16 -9.43 13.67
CA LYS A 23 -13.99 -9.29 14.87
C LYS A 23 -14.75 -10.57 15.21
N GLU A 24 -15.33 -11.25 14.21
CA GLU A 24 -16.04 -12.52 14.40
C GLU A 24 -15.11 -13.65 14.86
N LEU A 25 -13.87 -13.67 14.36
CA LEU A 25 -12.85 -14.63 14.78
C LEU A 25 -12.27 -14.33 16.16
N GLY A 26 -12.57 -13.17 16.75
CA GLY A 26 -12.00 -12.73 18.02
C GLY A 26 -10.51 -12.42 17.94
N GLU A 27 -10.00 -12.13 16.75
CA GLU A 27 -8.61 -11.77 16.52
C GLU A 27 -8.39 -10.26 16.67
N GLU A 28 -7.18 -9.85 17.02
CA GLU A 28 -6.80 -8.43 17.04
C GLU A 28 -6.13 -8.03 15.72
N SER A 29 -6.45 -6.83 15.23
CA SER A 29 -5.79 -6.26 14.06
C SER A 29 -4.32 -5.96 14.35
N LYS A 30 -3.43 -6.30 13.41
CA LYS A 30 -2.02 -5.91 13.48
C LYS A 30 -1.90 -4.43 13.16
N LYS A 31 -1.89 -3.60 14.20
CA LYS A 31 -1.77 -2.15 14.06
C LYS A 31 -0.41 -1.76 13.51
N LEU A 32 -0.42 -0.92 12.47
CA LEU A 32 0.78 -0.30 11.94
C LEU A 32 1.32 0.74 12.95
N SER A 33 2.40 0.40 13.64
CA SER A 33 3.00 1.25 14.68
C SER A 33 3.90 2.36 14.12
N ILE A 34 4.35 2.23 12.87
CA ILE A 34 5.21 3.23 12.22
C ILE A 34 4.36 4.43 11.81
N LYS A 35 4.85 5.63 12.14
CA LYS A 35 4.40 6.90 11.58
C LYS A 35 5.60 7.60 10.98
N ALA A 36 5.40 8.24 9.84
CA ALA A 36 6.39 9.07 9.17
C ALA A 36 6.02 10.55 9.31
N ASN A 37 7.02 11.40 9.23
CA ASN A 37 6.88 12.84 9.05
C ASN A 37 7.67 13.27 7.81
N LEU A 38 7.29 14.36 7.16
CA LEU A 38 8.01 14.88 5.98
C LEU A 38 9.46 15.29 6.26
N SER A 39 9.81 15.52 7.53
CA SER A 39 11.18 15.79 7.96
C SER A 39 12.05 14.54 8.05
N ASP A 40 11.45 13.35 8.00
CA ASP A 40 12.20 12.09 8.03
C ASP A 40 12.96 11.89 6.71
N ASN A 41 14.06 11.17 6.78
CA ASN A 41 14.74 10.70 5.57
C ASN A 41 14.01 9.44 5.05
N PRO A 42 13.48 9.44 3.81
CA PRO A 42 12.66 8.34 3.29
C PRO A 42 13.44 7.03 3.20
N GLU A 43 14.72 7.06 2.82
CA GLU A 43 15.55 5.85 2.71
C GLU A 43 15.79 5.19 4.08
N THR A 44 16.06 6.00 5.10
CA THR A 44 16.22 5.53 6.49
C THR A 44 14.90 4.97 7.03
N LEU A 45 13.77 5.57 6.67
CA LEU A 45 12.45 5.07 7.04
C LEU A 45 12.16 3.73 6.35
N ALA A 46 12.49 3.59 5.06
CA ALA A 46 12.33 2.35 4.31
C ALA A 46 13.16 1.21 4.92
N GLU A 47 14.39 1.51 5.38
CA GLU A 47 15.21 0.53 6.11
C GLU A 47 14.58 0.11 7.45
N LYS A 48 14.10 1.06 8.26
CA LYS A 48 13.37 0.76 9.50
C LYS A 48 12.14 -0.11 9.24
N MET A 49 11.39 0.18 8.17
CA MET A 49 10.22 -0.58 7.78
C MET A 49 10.59 -2.02 7.39
N ARG A 50 11.65 -2.21 6.59
CA ARG A 50 12.14 -3.55 6.24
C ARG A 50 12.47 -4.38 7.48
N ILE A 51 13.16 -3.79 8.45
CA ILE A 51 13.49 -4.45 9.72
C ILE A 51 12.23 -4.83 10.49
N GLN A 52 11.25 -3.90 10.61
CA GLN A 52 10.01 -4.15 11.32
C GLN A 52 9.15 -5.24 10.67
N PHE A 53 9.11 -5.30 9.34
CA PHE A 53 8.39 -6.35 8.61
C PHE A 53 9.13 -7.68 8.58
N GLY A 54 10.30 -7.78 9.24
CA GLY A 54 11.08 -9.01 9.35
C GLY A 54 11.87 -9.34 8.08
N VAL A 55 12.01 -8.39 7.16
CA VAL A 55 12.76 -8.56 5.90
C VAL A 55 14.24 -8.32 6.18
N LYS A 56 14.93 -9.36 6.66
CA LYS A 56 16.39 -9.32 6.86
C LYS A 56 17.16 -9.51 5.56
N GLU A 57 16.71 -10.46 4.75
CA GLU A 57 17.21 -10.73 3.41
C GLU A 57 15.99 -10.86 2.50
N PHE A 58 15.91 -10.03 1.47
CA PHE A 58 14.88 -10.21 0.45
C PHE A 58 15.33 -11.32 -0.49
N PRO A 59 14.45 -12.22 -0.96
CA PRO A 59 14.90 -13.34 -1.76
C PRO A 59 15.66 -12.86 -2.99
N SER A 60 16.92 -13.26 -3.09
CA SER A 60 17.81 -12.91 -4.20
C SER A 60 18.33 -14.20 -4.81
N SER A 61 17.58 -14.75 -5.76
CA SER A 61 18.04 -15.88 -6.57
C SER A 61 18.00 -15.50 -8.04
N VAL A 62 18.77 -16.21 -8.87
CA VAL A 62 18.79 -16.01 -10.34
C VAL A 62 17.40 -16.26 -10.97
N TYR A 63 16.52 -16.99 -10.28
CA TYR A 63 15.14 -17.28 -10.68
C TYR A 63 14.11 -16.35 -10.07
N PHE A 64 14.54 -15.34 -9.32
CA PHE A 64 13.63 -14.42 -8.65
C PHE A 64 13.12 -13.36 -9.65
N THR A 65 11.96 -13.67 -10.24
CA THR A 65 11.33 -12.77 -11.21
C THR A 65 10.69 -11.56 -10.52
N LYS A 66 10.31 -10.55 -11.30
CA LYS A 66 9.61 -9.37 -10.78
C LYS A 66 8.26 -9.77 -10.17
N GLU A 67 7.60 -10.78 -10.72
CA GLU A 67 6.32 -11.30 -10.25
C GLU A 67 6.48 -11.95 -8.89
N ALA A 68 7.51 -12.80 -8.73
CA ALA A 68 7.85 -13.38 -7.44
C ALA A 68 8.19 -12.29 -6.40
N ALA A 69 8.89 -11.23 -6.82
CA ALA A 69 9.18 -10.08 -5.97
C ALA A 69 7.91 -9.34 -5.52
N LEU A 70 6.99 -9.06 -6.45
CA LEU A 70 5.73 -8.41 -6.11
C LEU A 70 4.89 -9.26 -5.16
N ASP A 71 4.77 -10.56 -5.42
CA ASP A 71 4.00 -11.48 -4.58
C ASP A 71 4.59 -11.58 -3.17
N GLU A 72 5.93 -11.60 -3.05
CA GLU A 72 6.60 -11.62 -1.75
C GLU A 72 6.39 -10.32 -0.97
N TRP A 73 6.44 -9.17 -1.64
CA TRP A 73 6.13 -7.89 -1.01
C TRP A 73 4.68 -7.82 -0.55
N ILE A 74 3.73 -8.27 -1.37
CA ILE A 74 2.31 -8.33 -1.00
C ILE A 74 2.12 -9.18 0.25
N LYS A 75 2.67 -10.40 0.27
CA LYS A 75 2.59 -11.28 1.45
C LYS A 75 3.21 -10.64 2.68
N THR A 76 4.35 -9.98 2.52
CA THR A 76 5.03 -9.29 3.62
C THR A 76 4.13 -8.20 4.21
N LEU A 77 3.50 -7.37 3.37
CA LEU A 77 2.59 -6.32 3.83
C LEU A 77 1.33 -6.88 4.50
N GLU A 78 0.71 -7.91 3.90
CA GLU A 78 -0.50 -8.56 4.43
C GLU A 78 -0.22 -9.23 5.79
N ASN A 79 0.92 -9.90 5.93
CA ASN A 79 1.36 -10.47 7.20
C ASN A 79 1.58 -9.41 8.30
N ASN A 80 1.76 -8.15 7.92
CA ASN A 80 1.92 -7.00 8.82
C ASN A 80 0.63 -6.15 8.94
N GLY A 81 -0.52 -6.67 8.50
CA GLY A 81 -1.83 -6.03 8.70
C GLY A 81 -2.24 -5.03 7.61
N ILE A 82 -1.51 -4.98 6.49
CA ILE A 82 -1.82 -4.08 5.36
C ILE A 82 -2.36 -4.91 4.21
N LEU A 83 -3.63 -4.72 3.85
CA LEU A 83 -4.23 -5.45 2.72
C LEU A 83 -3.79 -4.86 1.38
N VAL A 84 -3.49 -5.72 0.40
CA VAL A 84 -3.13 -5.26 -0.94
C VAL A 84 -4.09 -5.84 -1.99
N PHE A 85 -4.71 -4.95 -2.79
CA PHE A 85 -5.60 -5.37 -3.86
C PHE A 85 -5.09 -4.99 -5.24
N GLN A 86 -5.15 -5.93 -6.19
CA GLN A 86 -4.92 -5.64 -7.61
C GLN A 86 -6.27 -5.50 -8.36
N ILE A 87 -6.72 -4.26 -8.58
CA ILE A 87 -8.05 -3.93 -9.14
C ILE A 87 -7.90 -3.28 -10.52
N SER A 88 -8.86 -3.52 -11.41
CA SER A 88 -8.92 -2.81 -12.70
C SER A 88 -9.34 -1.35 -12.51
N ILE A 89 -8.46 -0.41 -12.87
CA ILE A 89 -8.70 1.04 -12.84
C ILE A 89 -8.67 1.53 -14.29
N THR A 90 -9.84 1.79 -14.88
CA THR A 90 -9.98 1.93 -16.35
C THR A 90 -10.11 3.36 -16.87
N MET A 91 -10.47 4.33 -16.04
CA MET A 91 -10.87 5.66 -16.53
C MET A 91 -9.83 6.76 -16.41
N ASN A 92 -8.90 6.67 -15.46
CA ASN A 92 -7.82 7.63 -15.33
C ASN A 92 -6.48 6.92 -15.49
N LYS A 93 -5.86 7.07 -16.67
CA LYS A 93 -4.54 6.50 -16.95
C LYS A 93 -3.45 7.05 -16.02
N LYS A 94 -3.67 8.20 -15.37
CA LYS A 94 -2.73 8.76 -14.40
C LYS A 94 -2.72 8.01 -13.08
N ILE A 95 -3.87 7.46 -12.66
CA ILE A 95 -3.99 6.72 -11.40
C ILE A 95 -3.45 5.30 -11.60
N ARG A 96 -2.36 5.00 -10.91
CA ARG A 96 -1.73 3.67 -10.92
C ARG A 96 -2.01 2.88 -9.65
N GLY A 97 -2.34 3.57 -8.56
CA GLY A 97 -2.72 3.00 -7.29
C GLY A 97 -3.53 3.99 -6.47
N PHE A 98 -3.88 3.58 -5.26
CA PHE A 98 -4.29 4.47 -4.18
C PHE A 98 -4.25 3.70 -2.87
N SER A 99 -4.12 4.42 -1.77
CA SER A 99 -4.21 3.89 -0.41
C SER A 99 -5.50 4.29 0.29
N LEU A 100 -5.96 3.47 1.25
CA LEU A 100 -7.06 3.77 2.14
C LEU A 100 -6.58 3.65 3.58
N ILE A 101 -6.51 4.79 4.26
CA ILE A 101 -6.24 4.81 5.70
C ILE A 101 -7.43 4.23 6.46
N ASP A 102 -7.09 3.42 7.45
CA ASP A 102 -7.94 2.87 8.49
C ASP A 102 -7.07 2.48 9.69
N GLU A 103 -7.59 2.57 10.90
CA GLU A 103 -6.82 2.29 12.12
C GLU A 103 -6.64 0.78 12.37
N ASP A 104 -7.55 -0.04 11.85
CA ASP A 104 -7.52 -1.48 12.01
C ASP A 104 -6.86 -2.16 10.81
N ILE A 105 -7.34 -1.86 9.59
CA ILE A 105 -6.88 -2.55 8.38
C ILE A 105 -6.60 -1.54 7.26
N PRO A 106 -5.41 -0.92 7.19
CA PRO A 106 -5.02 -0.10 6.05
C PRO A 106 -4.98 -0.92 4.75
N VAL A 107 -5.25 -0.26 3.62
CA VAL A 107 -5.30 -0.91 2.30
C VAL A 107 -4.42 -0.17 1.30
N VAL A 108 -3.68 -0.91 0.49
CA VAL A 108 -3.05 -0.43 -0.75
C VAL A 108 -3.74 -1.07 -1.95
N VAL A 109 -4.07 -0.27 -2.96
CA VAL A 109 -4.65 -0.74 -4.21
C VAL A 109 -3.70 -0.46 -5.34
N LEU A 110 -3.42 -1.49 -6.15
CA LEU A 110 -2.61 -1.44 -7.35
C LEU A 110 -3.50 -1.61 -8.59
N ARG A 111 -3.19 -0.86 -9.65
CA ARG A 111 -3.83 -1.06 -10.95
C ARG A 111 -3.37 -2.38 -11.56
N ARG A 112 -4.32 -3.29 -11.76
CA ARG A 112 -4.06 -4.65 -12.26
C ARG A 112 -3.34 -4.69 -13.61
N SER A 113 -3.63 -3.74 -14.51
CA SER A 113 -3.11 -3.72 -15.88
C SER A 113 -1.67 -3.21 -16.01
N ASP A 114 -1.05 -2.77 -14.91
CA ASP A 114 0.32 -2.25 -14.96
C ASP A 114 1.37 -3.37 -14.97
N GLU A 115 2.49 -3.06 -15.59
CA GLU A 115 3.68 -3.91 -15.57
C GLU A 115 4.16 -4.12 -14.13
N THR A 116 4.74 -5.30 -13.87
CA THR A 116 5.10 -5.73 -12.51
C THR A 116 6.05 -4.75 -11.80
N SER A 117 7.03 -4.19 -12.50
CA SER A 117 7.93 -3.19 -11.91
C SER A 117 7.20 -1.88 -11.54
N ALA A 118 6.22 -1.47 -12.33
CA ALA A 118 5.42 -0.28 -12.02
C ALA A 118 4.50 -0.53 -10.81
N LYS A 119 3.99 -1.76 -10.67
CA LYS A 119 3.23 -2.19 -9.49
C LYS A 119 4.07 -2.16 -8.22
N ILE A 120 5.30 -2.68 -8.26
CA ILE A 120 6.21 -2.66 -7.10
C ILE A 120 6.49 -1.21 -6.68
N PHE A 121 6.81 -0.33 -7.63
CA PHE A 121 6.99 1.09 -7.34
C PHE A 121 5.75 1.71 -6.69
N THR A 122 4.58 1.48 -7.30
CA THR A 122 3.30 2.01 -6.79
C THR A 122 3.00 1.46 -5.39
N LEU A 123 3.30 0.20 -5.12
CA LEU A 123 3.09 -0.42 -3.80
C LEU A 123 3.82 0.34 -2.69
N PHE A 124 5.09 0.68 -2.91
CA PHE A 124 5.89 1.40 -1.92
C PHE A 124 5.52 2.88 -1.85
N HIS A 125 5.22 3.50 -2.98
CA HIS A 125 4.72 4.86 -3.03
C HIS A 125 3.44 5.03 -2.18
N GLU A 126 2.45 4.16 -2.36
CA GLU A 126 1.22 4.16 -1.58
C GLU A 126 1.44 3.80 -0.10
N LEU A 127 2.41 2.94 0.17
CA LEU A 127 2.79 2.62 1.54
C LEU A 127 3.39 3.84 2.25
N ALA A 128 4.20 4.66 1.57
CA ALA A 128 4.72 5.91 2.12
C ALA A 128 3.59 6.88 2.48
N HIS A 129 2.55 6.99 1.63
CA HIS A 129 1.34 7.76 1.95
C HIS A 129 0.64 7.24 3.21
N LEU A 130 0.48 5.92 3.36
CA LEU A 130 -0.08 5.32 4.57
C LEU A 130 0.75 5.67 5.82
N LEU A 131 2.08 5.64 5.72
CA LEU A 131 2.99 5.94 6.83
C LEU A 131 2.94 7.40 7.27
N LEU A 132 2.81 8.34 6.32
CA LEU A 132 2.59 9.76 6.61
C LEU A 132 1.21 10.02 7.24
N ARG A 133 0.32 9.02 7.26
CA ARG A 133 -1.07 9.12 7.74
C ARG A 133 -1.87 10.22 7.04
N GLU A 134 -1.44 10.62 5.86
CA GLU A 134 -2.16 11.50 4.95
C GLU A 134 -2.61 10.66 3.75
N GLY A 135 -3.90 10.33 3.68
CA GLY A 135 -4.35 9.28 2.75
C GLY A 135 -5.75 8.73 2.97
N GLY A 136 -6.68 9.58 3.42
CA GLY A 136 -8.09 9.27 3.31
C GLY A 136 -8.60 9.67 1.94
N ILE A 137 -8.50 8.80 0.92
CA ILE A 137 -8.96 9.09 -0.45
C ILE A 137 -8.18 10.27 -1.10
N CYS A 138 -6.95 10.58 -0.68
CA CYS A 138 -6.24 11.79 -1.13
C CYS A 138 -5.64 11.70 -2.54
N ASP A 139 -5.43 10.51 -3.11
CA ASP A 139 -4.78 10.39 -4.43
C ASP A 139 -5.66 10.79 -5.63
N LEU A 140 -6.86 11.31 -5.35
CA LEU A 140 -7.76 11.83 -6.38
C LEU A 140 -7.78 13.35 -6.46
N GLU A 141 -7.38 14.07 -5.40
CA GLU A 141 -7.47 15.53 -5.31
C GLU A 141 -6.26 16.07 -4.52
N GLU A 142 -5.28 16.58 -5.27
CA GLU A 142 -4.16 17.46 -4.84
C GLU A 142 -3.39 17.05 -3.58
N SER A 143 -2.44 16.12 -3.74
CA SER A 143 -1.31 15.97 -2.82
C SER A 143 -0.30 17.11 -2.98
N ASP A 144 0.27 17.59 -1.88
CA ASP A 144 1.34 18.58 -1.90
C ASP A 144 2.61 17.98 -2.56
N ILE A 145 3.30 18.79 -3.37
CA ILE A 145 4.55 18.45 -4.06
C ILE A 145 5.59 17.89 -3.09
N SER A 146 5.62 18.39 -1.84
CA SER A 146 6.53 17.91 -0.81
C SER A 146 6.28 16.44 -0.43
N HIS A 147 5.01 16.03 -0.35
CA HIS A 147 4.58 14.68 0.00
C HIS A 147 4.88 13.71 -1.13
N GLU A 148 4.51 14.09 -2.36
CA GLU A 148 4.82 13.31 -3.56
C GLU A 148 6.32 13.07 -3.70
N LYS A 149 7.16 14.08 -3.43
CA LYS A 149 8.62 13.90 -3.45
C LYS A 149 9.07 12.90 -2.40
N PHE A 150 8.53 12.93 -1.19
CA PHE A 150 8.85 11.95 -0.15
C PHE A 150 8.45 10.54 -0.60
N CYS A 151 7.20 10.34 -1.03
CA CYS A 151 6.68 9.04 -1.44
C CYS A 151 7.38 8.47 -2.69
N ASN A 152 7.91 9.32 -3.57
CA ASN A 152 8.69 8.89 -4.73
C ASN A 152 10.11 8.41 -4.36
N HIS A 153 10.66 8.84 -3.21
CA HIS A 153 12.01 8.45 -2.76
C HIS A 153 12.01 7.29 -1.75
N PHE A 154 10.87 7.02 -1.11
CA PHE A 154 10.68 5.90 -0.18
C PHE A 154 10.77 4.54 -0.90
#